data_AF-A0A6I3ABZ7-F1
#
_entry.id   AF-A0A6I3ABZ7-F1
#
_cell.length_a   1.000
_cell.length_b   1.000
_cell.length_c   1.000
_cell.angle_alpha   90.00
_cell.angle_beta   90.00
_cell.angle_gamma   90.00
#
_symmetry.space_group_name_H-M   'P 1'
#
loop_
_entity.id
_entity.type
_entity.pdbx_description
1 polymer ?
#
loop_
_entity_poly.entity_id
_entity_poly.type
_entity_poly.pdbx_seq_one_letter_code
_entity_poly.pdbx_strand_id
1 'polypeptide(L)'
;VTPGLFMSAWVGDLGLNTGAPQSIYKLDTSKMKKLGIEALAPGQTWKIPNGAGTITFDGVSQFATFSIAHDPGTPVALIAAIVSIAGLVMSLFTRRRRIWVRTTSDEQGRTVVAVAGLARTENTEIESDVEAVITSVVNREEKGHA
;
A
#
# COMPACT_ATOMS: atom_id res chain seq x y z
N VAL A 1 -12.51 -39.87 -2.83
CA VAL A 1 -13.67 -39.51 -3.68
C VAL A 1 -13.35 -39.93 -5.09
N THR A 2 -14.10 -40.87 -5.67
CA THR A 2 -13.89 -41.29 -7.06
C THR A 2 -14.58 -40.26 -7.96
N PRO A 3 -13.88 -39.64 -8.92
CA PRO A 3 -14.51 -38.66 -9.80
C PRO A 3 -15.58 -39.35 -10.65
N GLY A 4 -16.75 -38.73 -10.76
CA GLY A 4 -17.86 -39.20 -11.58
C GLY A 4 -18.38 -38.07 -12.45
N LEU A 5 -18.69 -38.37 -13.70
CA LEU A 5 -19.19 -37.41 -14.68
C LEU A 5 -20.65 -37.73 -14.99
N PHE A 6 -21.57 -36.85 -14.61
CA PHE A 6 -22.98 -36.96 -14.98
C PHE A 6 -23.26 -36.12 -16.22
N MET A 7 -23.75 -36.74 -17.28
CA MET A 7 -24.05 -36.05 -18.54
C MET A 7 -25.48 -36.30 -18.99
N SER A 8 -26.07 -35.27 -19.60
CA SER A 8 -27.34 -35.39 -20.31
C SER A 8 -27.15 -35.01 -21.77
N ALA A 9 -27.56 -35.88 -22.70
CA ALA A 9 -27.50 -35.61 -24.12
C ALA A 9 -28.84 -35.04 -24.62
N TRP A 10 -28.78 -34.04 -25.48
CA TRP A 10 -29.92 -33.38 -26.12
C TRP A 10 -29.66 -33.22 -27.61
N VAL A 11 -30.70 -33.33 -28.43
CA VAL A 11 -30.62 -33.15 -29.89
C VAL A 11 -31.72 -32.20 -30.36
N GLY A 12 -31.38 -31.29 -31.27
CA GLY A 12 -32.32 -30.30 -31.79
C GLY A 12 -31.62 -29.02 -32.21
N ASP A 13 -32.41 -27.95 -32.36
CA ASP A 13 -31.90 -26.63 -32.70
C ASP A 13 -31.42 -25.90 -31.44
N LEU A 14 -30.13 -25.54 -31.43
CA LEU A 14 -29.47 -24.81 -30.35
C LEU A 14 -29.66 -23.29 -30.48
N GLY A 15 -30.28 -22.80 -31.57
CA GLY A 15 -30.56 -21.38 -31.79
C GLY A 15 -29.34 -20.53 -32.17
N LEU A 16 -28.16 -21.13 -32.35
CA LEU A 16 -26.91 -20.42 -32.68
C LEU A 16 -26.96 -19.69 -34.04
N ASN A 17 -27.84 -20.13 -34.95
CA ASN A 17 -27.98 -19.53 -36.28
C ASN A 17 -28.81 -18.23 -36.30
N THR A 18 -29.42 -17.84 -35.17
CA THR A 18 -30.35 -16.70 -35.10
C THR A 18 -29.66 -15.35 -34.89
N GLY A 19 -28.36 -15.32 -34.60
CA GLY A 19 -27.61 -14.10 -34.27
C GLY A 19 -27.93 -13.51 -32.89
N ALA A 20 -28.86 -14.09 -32.14
CA ALA A 20 -29.17 -13.68 -30.77
C ALA A 20 -28.07 -14.15 -29.80
N PRO A 21 -27.58 -13.28 -28.89
CA PRO A 21 -26.65 -13.69 -27.84
C PRO A 21 -27.24 -14.79 -26.95
N GLN A 22 -26.47 -15.86 -26.72
CA GLN A 22 -26.87 -17.00 -25.89
C GLN A 22 -25.84 -17.23 -24.77
N SER A 23 -26.29 -17.75 -23.63
CA SER A 23 -25.40 -18.06 -22.52
C SER A 23 -24.57 -19.30 -22.82
N ILE A 24 -23.24 -19.21 -22.64
CA ILE A 24 -22.35 -20.38 -22.73
C ILE A 24 -22.45 -21.30 -21.51
N TYR A 25 -23.04 -20.81 -20.41
CA TYR A 25 -23.15 -21.54 -19.14
C TYR A 25 -24.51 -22.20 -18.95
N LYS A 26 -25.49 -21.91 -19.82
CA LYS A 26 -26.84 -22.44 -19.73
C LYS A 26 -27.34 -22.88 -21.10
N LEU A 27 -27.69 -24.15 -21.20
CA LEU A 27 -28.32 -24.73 -22.39
C LEU A 27 -29.82 -24.38 -22.43
N ASP A 28 -30.29 -23.78 -23.52
CA ASP A 28 -31.72 -23.62 -23.79
C ASP A 28 -32.27 -24.90 -24.45
N THR A 29 -33.16 -25.59 -23.73
CA THR A 29 -33.74 -26.87 -24.18
C THR A 29 -35.12 -26.73 -24.82
N SER A 30 -35.62 -25.51 -25.06
CA SER A 30 -36.98 -25.25 -25.57
C SER A 30 -37.27 -25.91 -26.93
N LYS A 31 -36.26 -26.02 -27.79
CA LYS A 31 -36.33 -26.64 -29.13
C LYS A 31 -35.50 -27.93 -29.24
N MET A 32 -35.21 -28.58 -28.11
CA MET A 32 -34.37 -29.77 -28.05
C MET A 32 -35.09 -30.96 -27.41
N LYS A 33 -34.79 -32.15 -27.90
CA LYS A 33 -35.25 -33.43 -27.33
C LYS A 33 -34.14 -34.09 -26.53
N LYS A 34 -34.46 -34.51 -25.31
CA LYS A 34 -33.54 -35.27 -24.46
C LYS A 34 -33.34 -36.69 -25.00
N LEU A 35 -32.08 -37.10 -25.14
CA LEU A 35 -31.70 -38.44 -25.60
C LEU A 35 -31.40 -39.40 -24.44
N GLY A 36 -30.93 -38.90 -23.30
CA GLY A 36 -30.64 -39.72 -22.12
C GLY A 36 -29.85 -38.97 -21.05
N ILE A 37 -29.69 -39.62 -19.89
CA ILE A 37 -28.74 -39.24 -18.84
C ILE A 37 -27.92 -40.48 -18.51
N GLU A 38 -26.61 -40.33 -18.41
CA GLU A 38 -25.71 -41.39 -17.97
C GLU A 38 -24.70 -40.84 -16.96
N ALA A 39 -24.29 -41.69 -16.02
CA ALA A 39 -23.22 -41.42 -15.07
C ALA A 39 -21.99 -42.23 -15.49
N LEU A 40 -20.90 -41.55 -15.83
CA LEU A 40 -19.66 -42.16 -16.30
C LEU A 40 -18.59 -42.12 -15.20
N ALA A 41 -17.96 -43.27 -14.98
CA ALA A 41 -16.69 -43.37 -14.28
C ALA A 41 -15.51 -43.19 -15.27
N PRO A 42 -14.31 -42.81 -14.79
CA PRO A 42 -13.12 -42.69 -15.64
C PRO A 42 -12.86 -43.98 -16.44
N GLY A 43 -12.56 -43.83 -17.73
CA GLY A 43 -12.40 -44.91 -18.72
C GLY A 43 -13.69 -45.42 -19.35
N GLN A 44 -14.87 -45.01 -18.88
CA GLN A 44 -16.14 -45.46 -19.46
C GLN A 44 -16.55 -44.66 -20.69
N THR A 45 -17.18 -45.35 -21.65
CA THR A 45 -17.71 -44.76 -22.88
C THR A 45 -19.22 -44.94 -22.94
N TRP A 46 -19.93 -43.82 -23.10
CA TRP A 46 -21.35 -43.82 -23.43
C TRP A 46 -21.55 -43.68 -24.94
N LYS A 47 -22.31 -44.60 -25.53
CA LYS A 47 -22.81 -44.45 -26.90
C LYS A 47 -24.16 -43.76 -26.86
N ILE A 48 -24.24 -42.56 -27.41
CA ILE A 48 -25.49 -41.78 -27.39
C ILE A 48 -26.48 -42.45 -28.36
N PRO A 49 -27.75 -42.65 -27.93
CA PRO A 49 -28.79 -43.20 -28.80
C PRO A 49 -28.97 -42.39 -30.10
N ASN A 50 -29.53 -43.04 -31.12
CA ASN A 50 -29.82 -42.43 -32.44
C ASN A 50 -28.58 -41.99 -33.24
N GLY A 51 -27.42 -42.60 -33.01
CA GLY A 51 -26.21 -42.32 -33.78
C GLY A 51 -25.59 -40.95 -33.52
N ALA A 52 -25.98 -40.28 -32.43
CA ALA A 52 -25.51 -38.94 -32.08
C ALA A 52 -24.07 -38.89 -31.53
N GLY A 53 -23.28 -39.94 -31.76
CA GLY A 53 -21.87 -40.04 -31.37
C GLY A 53 -21.62 -40.83 -30.08
N THR A 54 -20.37 -40.77 -29.62
CA THR A 54 -19.89 -41.44 -28.42
C THR A 54 -19.12 -40.47 -27.54
N ILE A 55 -19.30 -40.58 -26.23
CA ILE A 55 -18.58 -39.77 -25.24
C ILE A 55 -17.79 -40.71 -24.35
N THR A 56 -16.49 -40.46 -24.23
CA THR A 56 -15.60 -41.20 -23.32
C THR A 56 -15.15 -40.26 -22.21
N PHE A 57 -15.26 -40.71 -20.96
CA PHE A 57 -14.70 -39.98 -19.84
C PHE A 57 -13.27 -40.48 -19.59
N ASP A 58 -12.27 -39.83 -20.19
CA ASP A 58 -10.88 -40.30 -20.10
C ASP A 58 -10.32 -40.25 -18.66
N GLY A 59 -10.65 -39.20 -17.90
CA GLY A 59 -10.23 -39.06 -16.51
C GLY A 59 -10.22 -37.61 -16.03
N VAL A 60 -9.67 -37.39 -14.84
CA VAL A 60 -9.53 -36.05 -14.24
C VAL A 60 -8.05 -35.78 -13.98
N SER A 61 -7.53 -34.71 -14.57
CA SER A 61 -6.20 -34.19 -14.23
C SER A 61 -6.35 -33.05 -13.24
N GLN A 62 -5.71 -33.16 -12.08
CA GLN A 62 -5.63 -32.05 -11.15
C GLN A 62 -4.56 -31.08 -11.66
N PHE A 63 -4.91 -29.79 -11.69
CA PHE A 63 -3.96 -28.73 -11.96
C PHE A 63 -4.06 -27.66 -10.88
N ALA A 64 -2.93 -27.02 -10.59
CA ALA A 64 -2.85 -25.91 -9.66
C ALA A 64 -2.14 -24.75 -10.36
N THR A 65 -2.73 -23.56 -10.26
CA THR A 65 -2.13 -22.33 -10.78
C THR A 65 -1.58 -21.54 -9.59
N PHE A 66 -0.26 -21.34 -9.56
CA PHE A 66 0.38 -20.50 -8.55
C PHE A 66 0.65 -19.12 -9.15
N SER A 67 0.07 -18.08 -8.56
CA SER A 67 0.40 -16.70 -8.88
C SER A 67 1.31 -16.14 -7.78
N ILE A 68 2.54 -15.79 -8.16
CA ILE A 68 3.52 -15.15 -7.26
C ILE A 68 3.67 -13.71 -7.70
N ALA A 69 3.16 -12.79 -6.88
CA ALA A 69 3.42 -11.37 -7.03
C ALA A 69 4.66 -11.01 -6.21
N HIS A 70 5.66 -10.39 -6.85
CA HIS A 70 6.85 -9.89 -6.18
C HIS A 70 6.98 -8.39 -6.49
N ASP A 71 6.75 -7.56 -5.48
CA ASP A 71 6.78 -6.10 -5.59
C ASP A 71 8.05 -5.54 -4.92
N PRO A 72 9.18 -5.44 -5.63
CA PRO A 72 10.45 -4.97 -5.06
C PRO A 72 10.42 -3.47 -4.70
N GLY A 73 9.43 -2.72 -5.20
CA GLY A 73 9.27 -1.28 -4.93
C GLY A 73 8.69 -0.95 -3.55
N THR A 74 7.94 -1.87 -2.94
CA THR A 74 7.30 -1.68 -1.63
C THR A 74 8.27 -1.27 -0.52
N PRO A 75 9.43 -1.96 -0.31
CA PRO A 75 10.39 -1.53 0.71
C PRO A 75 11.03 -0.18 0.41
N VAL A 76 11.26 0.15 -0.86
CA VAL A 76 11.83 1.45 -1.28
C VAL A 76 10.85 2.58 -0.98
N ALA A 77 9.57 2.40 -1.30
CA ALA A 77 8.52 3.36 -1.00
C ALA A 77 8.37 3.60 0.52
N LEU A 78 8.45 2.54 1.33
CA LEU A 78 8.42 2.64 2.78
C LEU A 78 9.58 3.48 3.33
N ILE A 79 10.81 3.22 2.87
CA ILE A 79 11.99 4.00 3.28
C ILE A 79 11.84 5.47 2.88
N ALA A 80 11.40 5.74 1.65
CA ALA A 80 11.18 7.09 1.17
C ALA A 80 10.13 7.85 2.01
N ALA A 81 9.05 7.18 2.40
CA ALA A 81 8.02 7.75 3.28
C ALA A 81 8.60 8.10 4.67
N ILE A 82 9.38 7.18 5.27
CA ILE A 82 10.04 7.41 6.57
C ILE A 82 10.99 8.61 6.49
N VAL A 83 11.85 8.66 5.47
CA VAL A 83 12.80 9.76 5.28
C VAL A 83 12.08 11.09 5.08
N SER A 84 10.98 11.11 4.33
CA SER A 84 10.19 12.31 4.10
C SER A 84 9.57 12.84 5.39
N ILE A 85 9.00 11.95 6.22
CA ILE A 85 8.44 12.33 7.53
C ILE A 85 9.56 12.83 8.45
N ALA A 86 10.70 12.14 8.50
CA ALA A 86 11.84 12.55 9.32
C ALA A 86 12.39 13.93 8.89
N GLY A 87 12.51 14.18 7.59
CA GLY A 87 12.93 15.47 7.05
C GLY A 87 11.92 16.58 7.36
N LEU A 88 10.62 16.29 7.27
CA LEU A 88 9.58 17.23 7.65
C LEU A 88 9.65 17.57 9.15
N VAL A 89 9.74 16.56 10.01
CA VAL A 89 9.91 16.74 11.46
C VAL A 89 11.15 17.60 11.72
N MET A 90 12.30 17.24 11.15
CA MET A 90 13.53 18.02 11.30
C MET A 90 13.38 19.46 10.82
N SER A 91 12.67 19.70 9.70
CA SER A 91 12.38 21.04 9.21
C SER A 91 11.51 21.86 10.16
N LEU A 92 10.55 21.24 10.83
CA LEU A 92 9.67 21.92 11.79
C LEU A 92 10.37 22.18 13.13
N PHE A 93 11.23 21.27 13.57
CA PHE A 93 11.96 21.40 14.84
C PHE A 93 13.23 22.25 14.72
N THR A 94 13.77 22.48 13.51
CA THR A 94 14.91 23.39 13.31
C THR A 94 14.46 24.84 13.46
N ARG A 95 14.54 25.37 14.68
CA ARG A 95 14.19 26.76 14.99
C ARG A 95 15.32 27.69 14.58
N ARG A 96 15.04 28.65 13.69
CA ARG A 96 15.98 29.72 13.33
C ARG A 96 15.93 30.84 14.39
N ARG A 97 16.71 30.71 15.46
CA ARG A 97 16.86 31.74 16.50
C ARG A 97 18.03 32.67 16.15
N ARG A 98 17.90 33.98 16.39
CA ARG A 98 19.00 34.94 16.24
C ARG A 98 19.14 35.72 17.54
N ILE A 99 20.32 35.66 18.12
CA ILE A 99 20.70 36.38 19.33
C ILE A 99 21.77 37.40 18.93
N TRP A 100 21.62 38.64 19.38
CA TRP A 100 22.63 39.68 19.22
C TRP A 100 23.17 40.06 20.59
N VAL A 101 24.50 40.22 20.64
CA VAL A 101 25.21 40.72 21.81
C VAL A 101 25.93 41.98 21.39
N ARG A 102 25.71 43.08 22.11
CA ARG A 102 26.40 44.36 21.89
C ARG A 102 27.10 44.75 23.17
N THR A 103 28.41 44.98 23.10
CA THR A 103 29.20 45.56 24.18
C THR A 103 29.40 47.05 23.92
N THR A 104 29.23 47.88 24.93
CA THR A 104 29.53 49.31 24.89
C THR A 104 30.27 49.72 26.15
N SER A 105 31.18 50.70 26.06
CA SER A 105 31.82 51.28 27.24
C SER A 105 30.98 52.46 27.73
N ASP A 106 30.65 52.47 29.02
CA ASP A 106 29.99 53.57 29.72
C ASP A 106 30.98 54.72 29.95
N GLU A 107 30.50 55.95 30.15
CA GLU A 107 31.31 57.16 30.42
C GLU A 107 32.18 57.02 31.68
N GLN A 108 31.88 56.02 32.51
CA GLN A 108 32.57 55.68 33.75
C GLN A 108 33.59 54.53 33.58
N GLY A 109 33.89 54.11 32.35
CA GLY A 109 34.89 53.07 32.05
C GLY A 109 34.41 51.63 32.26
N ARG A 110 33.11 51.41 32.46
CA ARG A 110 32.52 50.06 32.62
C ARG A 110 32.10 49.48 31.27
N THR A 111 32.26 48.18 31.08
CA THR A 111 31.73 47.47 29.90
C THR A 111 30.28 47.07 30.15
N VAL A 112 29.36 47.66 29.41
CA VAL A 112 27.93 47.31 29.42
C VAL A 112 27.68 46.31 28.29
N VAL A 113 27.11 45.15 28.62
CA VAL A 113 26.74 44.13 27.65
C VAL A 113 25.22 44.10 27.50
N ALA A 114 24.73 44.51 26.33
CA ALA A 114 23.33 44.39 25.95
C ALA A 114 23.12 43.09 25.15
N VAL A 115 22.22 42.24 25.63
CA VAL A 115 21.82 40.99 24.95
C VAL A 115 20.38 41.13 24.49
N ALA A 116 20.11 40.85 23.23
CA ALA A 116 18.77 40.87 22.66
C ALA A 116 18.51 39.60 21.84
N GLY A 117 17.35 38.97 22.04
CA GLY A 117 16.88 37.84 21.25
C GLY A 117 15.69 38.24 20.38
N LEU A 118 15.65 37.80 19.12
CA LEU A 118 14.46 37.90 18.27
C LEU A 118 14.00 36.51 17.85
N ALA A 119 12.79 36.16 18.27
CA ALA A 119 12.07 34.99 17.81
C ALA A 119 11.09 35.42 16.71
N ARG A 120 10.96 34.64 15.63
CA ARG A 120 9.96 34.90 14.58
C ARG A 120 8.52 34.66 15.05
N THR A 121 8.35 33.90 16.12
CA THR A 121 7.05 33.56 16.74
C THR A 121 7.19 33.83 18.24
N GLU A 122 6.13 34.29 18.91
CA GLU A 122 6.13 34.44 20.38
C GLU A 122 6.48 33.09 21.00
N ASN A 123 7.69 32.99 21.52
CA ASN A 123 8.24 31.76 22.02
C ASN A 123 8.94 32.10 23.34
N THR A 124 8.36 31.63 24.43
CA THR A 124 8.83 31.86 25.81
C THR A 124 10.26 31.36 26.01
N GLU A 125 10.73 30.44 25.17
CA GLU A 125 12.09 29.89 25.23
C GLU A 125 13.21 30.87 24.81
N ILE A 126 12.91 31.98 24.11
CA ILE A 126 13.97 32.93 23.77
C ILE A 126 14.44 33.75 24.97
N GLU A 127 13.56 33.91 25.97
CA GLU A 127 13.88 34.57 27.23
C GLU A 127 14.89 33.73 28.02
N SER A 128 14.68 32.41 28.11
CA SER A 128 15.65 31.48 28.72
C SER A 128 16.99 31.43 27.98
N ASP A 129 16.99 31.53 26.64
CA ASP A 129 18.23 31.59 25.86
C ASP A 129 19.01 32.89 26.14
N VAL A 130 18.30 34.02 26.25
CA VAL A 130 18.89 35.33 26.57
C VAL A 130 19.44 35.33 28.00
N GLU A 131 18.70 34.81 28.98
CA GLU A 131 19.16 34.65 30.37
C GLU A 131 20.38 33.74 30.47
N ALA A 132 20.43 32.65 29.71
CA ALA A 132 21.59 31.77 29.66
C ALA A 132 22.84 32.51 29.14
N VAL A 133 22.69 33.34 28.11
CA VAL A 133 23.79 34.17 27.57
C VAL A 133 24.22 35.21 28.60
N ILE A 134 23.29 35.93 29.23
CA ILE A 134 23.58 36.91 30.29
C ILE A 134 24.34 36.24 31.45
N THR A 135 23.84 35.09 31.92
CA THR A 135 24.47 34.31 32.99
C THR A 135 25.89 33.88 32.63
N SER A 136 26.13 33.49 31.37
CA SER A 136 27.46 33.11 30.90
C SER A 136 28.46 34.29 30.85
N VAL A 137 27.97 35.50 30.59
CA VAL A 137 28.79 36.72 30.58
C VAL A 137 29.12 37.13 32.02
N VAL A 138 28.14 37.12 32.92
CA VAL A 138 28.33 37.47 34.34
C VAL A 138 29.27 36.49 35.04
N ASN A 139 29.09 35.18 34.86
CA ASN A 139 29.99 34.17 35.46
C ASN A 139 31.44 34.26 34.96
N ARG A 140 31.66 34.84 33.77
CA ARG A 140 33.00 35.03 33.22
C ARG A 140 33.71 36.25 33.82
N GLU A 141 32.96 37.29 34.19
CA GLU A 141 33.48 38.44 34.95
C GLU A 141 33.95 37.99 36.35
N GLU A 142 33.16 37.19 37.08
CA GLU A 142 33.55 36.73 38.42
C GLU A 142 34.80 35.84 38.43
N LYS A 143 35.01 35.04 37.38
CA LYS A 143 36.22 34.21 37.22
C LYS A 143 37.43 34.97 36.69
N GLY A 144 37.26 36.16 36.13
CA GLY A 144 38.36 37.00 35.63
C GLY A 144 38.99 37.91 36.68
N HIS A 145 38.37 38.01 37.87
CA HIS A 145 38.80 38.87 38.97
C HIS A 145 39.34 38.10 40.19
N ALA A 146 39.50 36.78 40.09
CA ALA A 146 40.19 35.91 41.05
C ALA A 146 41.56 35.50 40.51
#